data_AF-H0ES75-F1
#
_entry.id   AF-H0ES75-F1
#
_cell.length_a   1.000
_cell.length_b   1.000
_cell.length_c   1.000
_cell.angle_alpha   90.00
_cell.angle_beta   90.00
_cell.angle_gamma   90.00
#
_symmetry.space_group_name_H-M   'P 1'
#
loop_
_entity.id
_entity.type
_entity.pdbx_description
1 polymer ?
#
loop_
_entity_poly.entity_id
_entity_poly.type
_entity_poly.pdbx_seq_one_letter_code
_entity_poly.pdbx_strand_id
1 'polypeptide(L)'
;MSLSGAKFKPFAPRTVVEDSHELIAALHQAVVDVFTLKNTGKPYSDLVRLPKKLMLDRARSAKIVPTEDGAALEYEEQGAADKVFGDVEVDAHLEDPASQAEVERNLVAKDSQRARDLVKSFDKAWLDVPLRDLDLKFALLKRVFRLTGVKFPDSQVQNLHTVRFILSKMLKKPEPTKLVGVLTRNVDLKALSNVSISPTRITKTAKSKKLGELKLINAELERKGLPVGVVRNQSNKFQIRRIASVHVL
;
A
#
# COMPACT_ATOMS: atom_id res chain seq x y z
N MET A 1 22.63 -5.64 29.00
CA MET A 1 22.63 -4.42 28.18
C MET A 1 21.65 -4.64 27.03
N SER A 2 20.46 -4.06 27.11
CA SER A 2 19.47 -4.09 26.03
C SER A 2 19.96 -3.16 24.92
N LEU A 3 20.32 -3.73 23.76
CA LEU A 3 20.52 -2.94 22.55
C LEU A 3 19.16 -2.34 22.20
N SER A 4 18.96 -1.07 22.54
CA SER A 4 17.92 -0.23 21.95
C SER A 4 18.19 -0.19 20.44
N GLY A 5 17.62 -1.15 19.72
CA GLY A 5 17.81 -1.30 18.29
C GLY A 5 17.22 -0.09 17.57
N ALA A 6 18.05 0.61 16.80
CA ALA A 6 17.60 1.72 15.97
C ALA A 6 16.37 1.30 15.15
N LYS A 7 15.24 1.99 15.35
CA LYS A 7 13.98 1.68 14.64
C LYS A 7 14.20 1.92 13.14
N PHE A 8 13.90 0.92 12.31
CA PHE A 8 14.01 1.02 10.84
C PHE A 8 13.13 2.17 10.30
N LYS A 9 13.73 3.15 9.62
CA LYS A 9 13.04 4.25 8.92
C LYS A 9 12.82 3.85 7.45
N PRO A 10 11.59 3.50 7.02
CA PRO A 10 11.33 3.10 5.64
C PRO A 10 11.45 4.29 4.69
N PHE A 11 11.85 4.02 3.45
CA PHE A 11 11.92 5.03 2.39
C PHE A 11 10.52 5.51 1.96
N ALA A 12 9.62 4.55 1.75
CA ALA A 12 8.19 4.75 1.43
C ALA A 12 7.32 4.76 2.70
N PRO A 13 6.06 5.24 2.62
CA PRO A 13 5.10 5.11 3.70
C PRO A 13 4.88 3.64 4.08
N ARG A 14 4.49 3.39 5.33
CA ARG A 14 4.22 2.03 5.84
C ARG A 14 2.99 1.39 5.20
N THR A 15 2.02 2.22 4.83
CA THR A 15 0.77 1.80 4.19
C THR A 15 0.73 2.35 2.77
N VAL A 16 0.18 1.55 1.85
CA VAL A 16 -0.06 1.99 0.48
C VAL A 16 -1.32 2.84 0.45
N VAL A 17 -1.28 3.95 -0.29
CA VAL A 17 -2.45 4.79 -0.54
C VAL A 17 -3.41 4.04 -1.45
N GLU A 18 -4.67 3.88 -1.01
CA GLU A 18 -5.70 3.17 -1.79
C GLU A 18 -6.71 4.10 -2.47
N ASP A 19 -6.88 5.35 -2.01
CA ASP A 19 -7.84 6.27 -2.60
C ASP A 19 -7.39 6.74 -3.98
N SER A 20 -8.26 6.60 -4.98
CA SER A 20 -7.95 6.92 -6.37
C SER A 20 -7.60 8.40 -6.57
N HIS A 21 -8.24 9.32 -5.84
CA HIS A 21 -8.00 10.76 -6.01
C HIS A 21 -6.67 11.17 -5.37
N GLU A 22 -6.34 10.59 -4.22
CA GLU A 22 -5.01 10.77 -3.61
C GLU A 22 -3.90 10.22 -4.51
N LEU A 23 -4.11 9.06 -5.15
CA LEU A 23 -3.15 8.50 -6.11
C LEU A 23 -2.94 9.43 -7.32
N ILE A 24 -4.02 10.00 -7.86
CA ILE A 24 -3.94 10.96 -8.99
C ILE A 24 -3.21 12.24 -8.56
N ALA A 25 -3.57 12.80 -7.40
CA ALA A 25 -2.94 14.01 -6.87
C ALA A 25 -1.45 13.80 -6.56
N ALA A 26 -1.09 12.65 -5.99
CA ALA A 26 0.30 12.29 -5.72
C ALA A 26 1.11 12.12 -7.00
N LEU A 27 0.53 11.51 -8.04
CA LEU A 27 1.17 11.39 -9.34
C LEU A 27 1.37 12.77 -9.98
N HIS A 28 0.35 13.63 -9.95
CA HIS A 28 0.45 15.00 -10.46
C HIS A 28 1.57 15.78 -9.74
N GLN A 29 1.58 15.75 -8.40
CA GLN A 29 2.64 16.36 -7.60
C GLN A 29 4.02 15.81 -7.96
N ALA A 30 4.15 14.50 -8.15
CA ALA A 30 5.42 13.88 -8.52
C ALA A 30 5.92 14.36 -9.89
N VAL A 31 5.01 14.55 -10.86
CA VAL A 31 5.34 15.13 -12.16
C VAL A 31 5.82 16.57 -11.98
N VAL A 32 5.10 17.41 -11.23
CA VAL A 32 5.52 18.79 -10.94
C VAL A 32 6.90 18.81 -10.28
N ASP A 33 7.13 18.02 -9.24
CA ASP A 33 8.41 17.94 -8.51
C ASP A 33 9.60 17.60 -9.44
N VAL A 34 9.44 16.55 -10.26
CA VAL A 34 10.52 16.04 -11.13
C VAL A 34 10.81 17.00 -12.27
N PHE A 35 9.77 17.52 -12.94
CA PHE A 35 9.96 18.46 -14.04
C PHE A 35 10.45 19.84 -13.56
N THR A 36 10.15 20.23 -12.31
CA THR A 36 10.76 21.43 -11.71
C THR A 36 12.27 21.26 -11.58
N LEU A 37 12.76 20.09 -11.13
CA LEU A 37 14.21 19.83 -11.06
C LEU A 37 14.84 19.78 -12.45
N LYS A 38 14.18 19.12 -13.41
CA LYS A 38 14.63 19.07 -14.81
C LYS A 38 14.81 20.49 -15.38
N ASN A 39 13.81 21.34 -15.21
CA ASN A 39 13.79 22.70 -15.76
C ASN A 39 14.78 23.64 -15.04
N THR A 40 15.07 23.40 -13.76
CA THR A 40 16.04 24.19 -12.98
C THR A 40 17.47 23.65 -13.06
N GLY A 41 17.70 22.52 -13.75
CA GLY A 41 19.02 21.88 -13.84
C GLY A 41 19.54 21.29 -12.53
N LYS A 42 18.68 21.15 -11.52
CA LYS A 42 19.05 20.56 -10.21
C LYS A 42 19.04 19.03 -10.29
N PRO A 43 19.90 18.32 -9.53
CA PRO A 43 19.98 16.87 -9.61
C PRO A 43 18.73 16.19 -9.01
N TYR A 44 18.29 15.08 -9.61
CA TYR A 44 17.14 14.30 -9.14
C TYR A 44 17.32 13.72 -7.72
N SER A 45 18.53 13.71 -7.16
CA SER A 45 18.81 13.33 -5.77
C SER A 45 18.06 14.19 -4.75
N ASP A 46 17.77 15.46 -5.07
CA ASP A 46 17.10 16.39 -4.17
C ASP A 46 15.62 16.04 -3.93
N LEU A 47 15.03 15.20 -4.79
CA LEU A 47 13.71 14.62 -4.55
C LEU A 47 13.61 13.86 -3.24
N VAL A 48 14.73 13.38 -2.67
CA VAL A 48 14.73 12.65 -1.39
C VAL A 48 14.54 13.60 -0.19
N ARG A 49 14.97 14.86 -0.32
CA ARG A 49 14.85 15.88 0.73
C ARG A 49 13.42 16.36 0.92
N LEU A 50 12.62 16.33 -0.14
CA LEU A 50 11.21 16.70 -0.12
C LEU A 50 10.39 15.90 0.91
N PRO A 51 9.32 16.47 1.50
CA PRO A 51 8.48 15.75 2.45
C PRO A 51 7.86 14.50 1.82
N LYS A 52 7.61 13.47 2.63
CA LYS A 52 6.98 12.21 2.20
C LYS A 52 5.46 12.29 2.10
N LYS A 53 4.86 13.39 2.56
CA LYS A 53 3.42 13.63 2.52
C LYS A 53 3.00 14.31 1.22
N LEU A 54 1.79 14.00 0.76
CA LEU A 54 1.10 14.76 -0.29
C LEU A 54 0.96 16.23 0.14
N MET A 55 1.44 17.14 -0.70
CA MET A 55 1.41 18.59 -0.52
C MET A 55 0.53 19.16 -1.62
N LEU A 56 -0.75 19.34 -1.29
CA LEU A 56 -1.81 19.71 -2.24
C LEU A 56 -1.55 21.04 -2.93
N ASP A 57 -1.01 22.02 -2.21
CA ASP A 57 -0.69 23.34 -2.76
C ASP A 57 0.39 23.25 -3.84
N ARG A 58 1.36 22.35 -3.65
CA ARG A 58 2.39 22.05 -4.65
C ARG A 58 1.83 21.29 -5.86
N ALA A 59 0.88 20.38 -5.65
CA ALA A 59 0.22 19.71 -6.76
C ALA A 59 -0.54 20.72 -7.64
N ARG A 60 -1.06 21.80 -7.03
CA ARG A 60 -1.83 22.86 -7.72
C ARG A 60 -0.95 23.94 -8.35
N SER A 61 0.31 24.07 -7.94
CA SER A 61 1.14 25.25 -8.26
C SER A 61 1.55 25.37 -9.73
N ALA A 62 1.36 24.35 -10.55
CA ALA A 62 1.79 24.33 -11.94
C ALA A 62 0.77 23.66 -12.85
N LYS A 63 0.58 24.26 -14.02
CA LYS A 63 -0.09 23.64 -15.16
C LYS A 63 0.95 22.88 -15.98
N ILE A 64 0.63 21.64 -16.30
CA ILE A 64 1.52 20.73 -17.03
C ILE A 64 1.07 20.68 -18.48
N VAL A 65 1.95 21.09 -19.40
CA VAL A 65 1.72 21.04 -20.84
C VAL A 65 2.62 19.95 -21.45
N PRO A 66 2.08 18.91 -22.10
CA PRO A 66 2.89 17.88 -22.71
C PRO A 66 3.72 18.44 -23.88
N THR A 67 4.97 17.97 -24.00
CA THR A 67 5.93 18.33 -25.04
C THR A 67 6.61 17.06 -25.55
N GLU A 68 7.27 17.09 -26.70
CA GLU A 68 7.92 15.89 -27.28
C GLU A 68 8.93 15.23 -26.34
N ASP A 69 9.65 16.03 -25.55
CA ASP A 69 10.67 15.56 -24.59
C ASP A 69 10.17 15.45 -23.13
N GLY A 70 8.84 15.51 -22.93
CA GLY A 70 8.21 15.34 -21.63
C GLY A 70 7.13 16.39 -21.36
N ALA A 71 7.38 17.30 -20.42
CA ALA A 71 6.42 18.31 -20.00
C ALA A 71 7.08 19.68 -19.80
N ALA A 72 6.40 20.72 -20.26
CA ALA A 72 6.63 22.10 -19.85
C ALA A 72 5.73 22.41 -18.64
N LEU A 73 6.28 23.17 -17.68
CA LEU A 73 5.54 23.62 -16.50
C LEU A 73 5.30 25.12 -16.60
N GLU A 74 4.03 25.51 -16.57
CA GLU A 74 3.59 26.90 -16.46
C GLU A 74 3.18 27.15 -15.01
N TYR A 75 3.88 28.07 -14.33
CA TYR A 75 3.56 28.47 -12.97
C TYR A 75 2.74 29.76 -12.98
N GLU A 76 1.75 29.84 -12.11
CA GLU A 76 0.93 31.06 -11.94
C GLU A 76 1.73 32.19 -11.26
N GLU A 77 2.72 31.85 -10.42
CA GLU A 77 3.57 32.80 -9.71
C GLU A 77 5.04 32.70 -10.17
N GLN A 78 5.66 33.84 -10.46
CA GLN A 78 7.10 33.92 -10.76
C GLN A 78 7.93 33.54 -9.53
N GLY A 79 8.89 32.62 -9.69
CA GLY A 79 9.72 32.10 -8.59
C GLY A 79 9.10 30.93 -7.80
N ALA A 80 7.90 30.47 -8.17
CA ALA A 80 7.29 29.28 -7.56
C ALA A 80 8.19 28.04 -7.66
N ALA A 81 8.91 27.88 -8.76
CA ALA A 81 9.84 26.76 -8.98
C ALA A 81 10.96 26.67 -7.92
N ASP A 82 11.45 27.81 -7.42
CA ASP A 82 12.48 27.82 -6.37
C ASP A 82 11.88 27.62 -4.98
N LYS A 83 10.67 28.13 -4.72
CA LYS A 83 9.93 27.87 -3.47
C LYS A 83 9.59 26.39 -3.28
N VAL A 84 9.42 25.63 -4.37
CA VAL A 84 9.24 24.15 -4.32
C VAL A 84 10.46 23.45 -3.68
N PHE A 85 11.64 24.06 -3.64
CA PHE A 85 12.82 23.44 -3.01
C PHE A 85 13.45 24.27 -1.89
N GLY A 86 13.13 25.57 -1.79
CA GLY A 86 13.73 26.52 -0.85
C GLY A 86 13.30 26.36 0.61
N ASP A 87 12.04 25.98 0.88
CA ASP A 87 11.46 26.02 2.23
C ASP A 87 11.26 24.65 2.87
N VAL A 88 11.97 23.61 2.40
CA VAL A 88 11.81 22.26 2.95
C VAL A 88 12.56 22.15 4.27
N GLU A 89 11.86 22.42 5.36
CA GLU A 89 12.27 21.97 6.70
C GLU A 89 12.65 20.50 6.61
N VAL A 90 13.93 20.24 6.90
CA VAL A 90 14.49 18.90 6.98
C VAL A 90 13.59 18.10 7.91
N ASP A 91 13.19 16.91 7.46
CA ASP A 91 12.39 15.92 8.19
C ASP A 91 13.18 15.41 9.43
N ALA A 92 13.39 16.33 10.37
CA ALA A 92 14.20 16.24 11.55
C ALA A 92 13.32 16.72 12.70
N HIS A 93 12.39 15.89 13.16
CA HIS A 93 12.06 15.84 14.59
C HIS A 93 11.46 14.50 15.02
N LEU A 94 11.84 14.15 16.25
CA LEU A 94 11.68 12.90 16.97
C LEU A 94 10.30 12.86 17.63
N GLU A 95 9.28 12.19 17.08
CA GLU A 95 8.06 11.94 17.88
C GLU A 95 7.46 10.54 17.68
N ASP A 96 6.86 10.07 18.78
CA ASP A 96 6.44 8.70 19.09
C ASP A 96 5.42 8.14 18.07
N PRO A 97 5.55 6.88 17.60
CA PRO A 97 4.71 6.33 16.52
C PRO A 97 3.26 6.07 16.94
N ALA A 98 2.92 6.13 18.23
CA ALA A 98 1.55 5.92 18.71
C ALA A 98 0.67 7.16 18.52
N SER A 99 1.23 8.36 18.69
CA SER A 99 0.51 9.64 18.56
C SER A 99 0.31 10.06 17.10
N GLN A 100 1.18 9.60 16.19
CA GLN A 100 1.08 9.88 14.75
C GLN A 100 -0.10 9.16 14.07
N ALA A 101 -0.44 7.94 14.50
CA ALA A 101 -1.45 7.13 13.83
C ALA A 101 -2.89 7.67 13.95
N GLU A 102 -3.24 8.36 15.04
CA GLU A 102 -4.56 9.01 15.19
C GLU A 102 -4.63 10.38 14.51
N VAL A 103 -3.54 11.16 14.53
CA VAL A 103 -3.45 12.44 13.82
C VAL A 103 -3.41 12.22 12.30
N GLU A 104 -2.69 11.20 11.82
CA GLU A 104 -2.68 10.78 10.41
C GLU A 104 -4.06 10.38 9.91
N ARG A 105 -4.86 9.62 10.69
CA ARG A 105 -6.21 9.20 10.24
C ARG A 105 -7.19 10.35 10.04
N ASN A 106 -7.15 11.38 10.92
CA ASN A 106 -8.01 12.56 10.79
C ASN A 106 -7.53 13.53 9.69
N LEU A 107 -6.23 13.60 9.43
CA LEU A 107 -5.67 14.35 8.30
C LEU A 107 -6.00 13.67 6.96
N VAL A 108 -5.89 12.34 6.88
CA VAL A 108 -6.20 11.55 5.67
C VAL A 108 -7.62 11.83 5.16
N ALA A 109 -8.64 11.84 6.03
CA ALA A 109 -10.02 12.10 5.59
C ALA A 109 -10.24 13.53 5.03
N LYS A 110 -9.54 14.54 5.56
CA LYS A 110 -9.56 15.92 5.02
C LYS A 110 -8.77 16.01 3.72
N ASP A 111 -7.65 15.31 3.65
CA ASP A 111 -6.77 15.28 2.48
C ASP A 111 -7.46 14.56 1.31
N SER A 112 -8.24 13.50 1.53
CA SER A 112 -9.03 12.83 0.47
C SER A 112 -10.05 13.76 -0.18
N GLN A 113 -10.78 14.56 0.61
CA GLN A 113 -11.78 15.48 0.06
C GLN A 113 -11.13 16.62 -0.71
N ARG A 114 -10.05 17.20 -0.18
CA ARG A 114 -9.27 18.23 -0.89
C ARG A 114 -8.63 17.68 -2.17
N ALA A 115 -8.14 16.44 -2.14
CA ALA A 115 -7.59 15.76 -3.31
C ALA A 115 -8.66 15.59 -4.41
N ARG A 116 -9.91 15.24 -4.04
CA ARG A 116 -11.03 15.19 -5.00
C ARG A 116 -11.26 16.52 -5.68
N ASP A 117 -11.26 17.62 -4.93
CA ASP A 117 -11.53 18.94 -5.47
C ASP A 117 -10.37 19.44 -6.36
N LEU A 118 -9.13 19.12 -6.00
CA LEU A 118 -7.97 19.35 -6.87
C LEU A 118 -8.02 18.54 -8.16
N VAL A 119 -8.33 17.24 -8.08
CA VAL A 119 -8.36 16.37 -9.26
C VAL A 119 -9.41 16.84 -10.28
N LYS A 120 -10.50 17.47 -9.84
CA LYS A 120 -11.48 18.09 -10.75
C LYS A 120 -10.91 19.30 -11.50
N SER A 121 -9.95 20.01 -10.91
CA SER A 121 -9.33 21.19 -11.51
C SER A 121 -8.24 20.84 -12.54
N PHE A 122 -7.73 19.60 -12.51
CA PHE A 122 -6.68 19.18 -13.43
C PHE A 122 -7.23 18.95 -14.84
N ASP A 123 -6.48 19.44 -15.83
CA ASP A 123 -6.70 19.08 -17.23
C ASP A 123 -6.42 17.58 -17.44
N LYS A 124 -6.84 16.99 -18.56
CA LYS A 124 -6.50 15.62 -18.93
C LYS A 124 -5.20 15.54 -19.73
N ALA A 125 -4.76 16.64 -20.34
CA ALA A 125 -3.60 16.70 -21.24
C ALA A 125 -2.28 16.27 -20.56
N TRP A 126 -2.10 16.55 -19.27
CA TRP A 126 -0.88 16.18 -18.55
C TRP A 126 -0.66 14.66 -18.45
N LEU A 127 -1.70 13.85 -18.62
CA LEU A 127 -1.56 12.40 -18.61
C LEU A 127 -0.80 11.90 -19.82
N ASP A 128 -0.79 12.65 -20.92
CA ASP A 128 -0.18 12.25 -22.20
C ASP A 128 1.30 12.65 -22.31
N VAL A 129 1.90 13.14 -21.21
CA VAL A 129 3.33 13.43 -21.10
C VAL A 129 4.17 12.17 -21.38
N PRO A 130 5.03 12.17 -22.41
CA PRO A 130 5.92 11.05 -22.71
C PRO A 130 7.10 10.97 -21.73
N LEU A 131 7.49 9.75 -21.37
CA LEU A 131 8.59 9.45 -20.44
C LEU A 131 9.69 8.68 -21.19
N ARG A 132 10.44 9.40 -22.03
CA ARG A 132 11.53 8.84 -22.85
C ARG A 132 12.83 8.69 -22.04
N ASP A 133 13.19 9.72 -21.30
CA ASP A 133 14.39 9.75 -20.45
C ASP A 133 14.26 8.75 -19.28
N LEU A 134 15.27 7.89 -19.13
CA LEU A 134 15.31 6.86 -18.11
C LEU A 134 15.53 7.46 -16.71
N ASP A 135 16.36 8.50 -16.59
CA ASP A 135 16.67 9.12 -15.31
C ASP A 135 15.44 9.84 -14.76
N LEU A 136 14.76 10.59 -15.63
CA LEU A 136 13.48 11.22 -15.32
C LEU A 136 12.42 10.19 -14.93
N LYS A 137 12.30 9.09 -15.70
CA LYS A 137 11.35 8.02 -15.42
C LYS A 137 11.61 7.40 -14.05
N PHE A 138 12.86 7.11 -13.74
CA PHE A 138 13.24 6.54 -12.44
C PHE A 138 12.99 7.54 -11.30
N ALA A 139 13.34 8.80 -11.48
CA ALA A 139 13.10 9.88 -10.52
C ALA A 139 11.61 10.03 -10.20
N LEU A 140 10.76 9.99 -11.24
CA LEU A 140 9.30 10.02 -11.11
C LEU A 140 8.77 8.82 -10.34
N LEU A 141 9.15 7.60 -10.73
CA LEU A 141 8.70 6.38 -10.04
C LEU A 141 9.16 6.35 -8.58
N LYS A 142 10.40 6.80 -8.31
CA LYS A 142 10.93 6.92 -6.95
C LYS A 142 10.12 7.93 -6.12
N ARG A 143 9.74 9.06 -6.72
CA ARG A 143 8.90 10.07 -6.04
C ARG A 143 7.49 9.54 -5.78
N VAL A 144 6.86 8.90 -6.76
CA VAL A 144 5.55 8.23 -6.61
C VAL A 144 5.61 7.18 -5.49
N PHE A 145 6.65 6.34 -5.44
CA PHE A 145 6.83 5.35 -4.39
C PHE A 145 6.97 5.99 -3.00
N ARG A 146 7.67 7.12 -2.88
CA ARG A 146 7.76 7.87 -1.61
C ARG A 146 6.43 8.47 -1.16
N LEU A 147 5.58 8.91 -2.09
CA LEU A 147 4.30 9.55 -1.75
C LEU A 147 3.19 8.53 -1.50
N THR A 148 3.16 7.44 -2.27
CA THR A 148 2.01 6.53 -2.30
C THR A 148 2.29 5.15 -1.73
N GLY A 149 3.57 4.75 -1.64
CA GLY A 149 3.96 3.38 -1.31
C GLY A 149 3.73 2.36 -2.43
N VAL A 150 3.19 2.76 -3.60
CA VAL A 150 2.99 1.86 -4.75
C VAL A 150 4.33 1.54 -5.39
N LYS A 151 4.69 0.26 -5.43
CA LYS A 151 5.93 -0.24 -6.04
C LYS A 151 5.68 -0.73 -7.47
N PHE A 152 6.56 -0.34 -8.39
CA PHE A 152 6.61 -0.87 -9.75
C PHE A 152 7.76 -1.88 -9.87
N PRO A 153 7.51 -3.13 -10.27
CA PRO A 153 8.56 -4.08 -10.62
C PRO A 153 9.35 -3.62 -11.85
N ASP A 154 10.66 -3.87 -11.87
CA ASP A 154 11.56 -3.46 -12.96
C ASP A 154 11.10 -3.97 -14.33
N SER A 155 10.53 -5.18 -14.40
CA SER A 155 9.95 -5.74 -15.63
C SER A 155 8.80 -4.90 -16.21
N GLN A 156 8.10 -4.13 -15.37
CA GLN A 156 7.04 -3.25 -15.81
C GLN A 156 7.57 -1.88 -16.25
N VAL A 157 8.72 -1.43 -15.72
CA VAL A 157 9.26 -0.07 -15.95
C VAL A 157 9.54 0.20 -17.43
N GLN A 158 9.98 -0.82 -18.18
CA GLN A 158 10.25 -0.68 -19.61
C GLN A 158 9.01 -0.27 -20.41
N ASN A 159 7.84 -0.79 -20.05
CA ASN A 159 6.56 -0.56 -20.75
C ASN A 159 5.85 0.73 -20.31
N LEU A 160 6.43 1.48 -19.36
CA LEU A 160 5.87 2.75 -18.88
C LEU A 160 6.42 3.89 -19.76
N HIS A 161 5.72 4.18 -20.85
CA HIS A 161 6.11 5.23 -21.80
C HIS A 161 5.42 6.57 -21.57
N THR A 162 4.35 6.59 -20.77
CA THR A 162 3.48 7.76 -20.60
C THR A 162 2.97 7.81 -19.16
N VAL A 163 2.71 9.01 -18.63
CA VAL A 163 2.18 9.20 -17.27
C VAL A 163 0.84 8.48 -17.08
N ARG A 164 -0.01 8.46 -18.10
CA ARG A 164 -1.25 7.67 -18.17
C ARG A 164 -1.05 6.18 -17.85
N PHE A 165 0.02 5.56 -18.37
CA PHE A 165 0.31 4.16 -18.10
C PHE A 165 0.67 3.95 -16.63
N ILE A 166 1.46 4.85 -16.04
CA ILE A 166 1.77 4.81 -14.59
C ILE A 166 0.47 4.89 -13.79
N LEU A 167 -0.40 5.85 -14.10
CA LEU A 167 -1.68 6.01 -13.41
C LEU A 167 -2.56 4.75 -13.52
N SER A 168 -2.71 4.20 -14.73
CA SER A 168 -3.53 3.00 -14.95
C SER A 168 -3.04 1.80 -14.13
N LYS A 169 -1.72 1.68 -13.93
CA LYS A 169 -1.12 0.63 -13.09
C LYS A 169 -1.35 0.89 -11.60
N MET A 170 -1.26 2.15 -11.15
CA MET A 170 -1.54 2.53 -9.76
C MET A 170 -3.01 2.26 -9.38
N LEU A 171 -3.93 2.55 -10.28
CA LEU A 171 -5.37 2.35 -10.05
C LEU A 171 -5.80 0.88 -10.17
N LYS A 172 -4.98 0.01 -10.77
CA LYS A 172 -5.28 -1.43 -10.86
C LYS A 172 -5.12 -2.07 -9.48
N LYS A 173 -6.25 -2.35 -8.82
CA LYS A 173 -6.26 -3.13 -7.57
C LYS A 173 -5.59 -4.50 -7.80
N PRO A 174 -4.73 -4.99 -6.88
CA PRO A 174 -4.11 -6.28 -7.03
C PRO A 174 -5.15 -7.40 -7.18
N GLU A 175 -4.79 -8.37 -8.01
CA GLU A 175 -5.59 -9.58 -8.20
C GLU A 175 -5.65 -10.34 -6.88
N PRO A 176 -6.82 -10.91 -6.54
CA PRO A 176 -6.98 -11.58 -5.27
C PRO A 176 -6.14 -12.85 -5.29
N THR A 177 -5.26 -13.02 -4.32
CA THR A 177 -4.35 -14.17 -4.24
C THR A 177 -5.07 -15.50 -4.04
N LYS A 178 -6.28 -15.47 -3.47
CA LYS A 178 -7.08 -16.66 -3.22
C LYS A 178 -8.12 -16.84 -4.32
N LEU A 179 -8.28 -18.08 -4.79
CA LEU A 179 -9.31 -18.47 -5.75
C LEU A 179 -10.71 -18.05 -5.28
N VAL A 180 -11.01 -18.19 -3.99
CA VAL A 180 -12.29 -17.72 -3.44
C VAL A 180 -12.52 -16.23 -3.71
N GLY A 181 -11.48 -15.41 -3.65
CA GLY A 181 -11.58 -13.98 -3.95
C GLY A 181 -11.90 -13.71 -5.42
N VAL A 182 -11.37 -14.53 -6.34
CA VAL A 182 -11.72 -14.48 -7.77
C VAL A 182 -13.18 -14.90 -7.95
N LEU A 183 -13.55 -16.06 -7.44
CA LEU A 183 -14.91 -16.62 -7.57
C LEU A 183 -15.97 -15.70 -6.96
N THR A 184 -15.64 -15.04 -5.85
CA THR A 184 -16.54 -14.08 -5.19
C THR A 184 -16.65 -12.77 -5.97
N ARG A 185 -15.72 -12.42 -6.87
CA ARG A 185 -15.86 -11.22 -7.72
C ARG A 185 -16.72 -11.49 -8.96
N ASN A 186 -16.84 -12.75 -9.39
CA ASN A 186 -17.63 -13.12 -10.56
C ASN A 186 -19.13 -12.92 -10.28
N VAL A 187 -19.78 -12.09 -11.09
CA VAL A 187 -21.20 -11.73 -10.94
C VAL A 187 -22.10 -12.92 -11.26
N ASP A 188 -21.76 -13.69 -12.29
CA ASP A 188 -22.58 -14.82 -12.74
C ASP A 188 -22.67 -15.93 -11.69
N LEU A 189 -21.54 -16.30 -11.07
CA LEU A 189 -21.51 -17.31 -10.01
C LEU A 189 -22.24 -16.86 -8.74
N LYS A 190 -22.29 -15.56 -8.47
CA LYS A 190 -23.05 -14.99 -7.35
C LYS A 190 -24.55 -14.95 -7.60
N ALA A 191 -24.98 -14.87 -8.86
CA ALA A 191 -26.39 -14.84 -9.22
C ALA A 191 -27.07 -16.22 -9.08
N LEU A 192 -26.28 -17.31 -9.09
CA LEU A 192 -26.77 -18.68 -8.98
C LEU A 192 -27.18 -19.02 -7.53
N SER A 193 -28.48 -19.22 -7.30
CA SER A 193 -29.03 -19.57 -5.98
C SER A 193 -28.70 -20.99 -5.50
N ASN A 194 -28.36 -21.89 -6.42
CA ASN A 194 -27.99 -23.28 -6.15
C ASN A 194 -26.49 -23.47 -5.85
N VAL A 195 -25.68 -22.42 -5.97
CA VAL A 195 -24.23 -22.48 -5.76
C VAL A 195 -23.87 -21.67 -4.51
N SER A 196 -23.05 -22.27 -3.64
CA SER A 196 -22.51 -21.58 -2.46
C SER A 196 -20.99 -21.69 -2.44
N ILE A 197 -20.31 -20.53 -2.37
CA ILE A 197 -18.86 -20.45 -2.33
C ILE A 197 -18.42 -20.25 -0.88
N SER A 198 -17.53 -21.12 -0.39
CA SER A 198 -16.99 -21.02 0.97
C SER A 198 -15.52 -20.55 0.93
N PRO A 199 -15.11 -19.63 1.83
CA PRO A 199 -13.74 -19.09 1.84
C PRO A 199 -12.70 -20.05 2.42
N THR A 200 -13.14 -21.09 3.12
CA THR A 200 -12.29 -22.05 3.80
C THR A 200 -12.83 -23.46 3.62
N ARG A 201 -12.00 -24.47 3.87
CA ARG A 201 -12.40 -25.89 3.81
C ARG A 201 -13.57 -26.14 4.77
N ILE A 202 -14.65 -26.72 4.24
CA ILE A 202 -15.77 -27.20 5.07
C ILE A 202 -15.32 -28.44 5.84
N THR A 203 -15.17 -28.29 7.16
CA THR A 203 -14.79 -29.37 8.08
C THR A 203 -15.98 -30.26 8.41
N LYS A 204 -15.74 -31.48 8.92
CA LYS A 204 -16.80 -32.37 9.42
C LYS A 204 -17.63 -31.66 10.51
N THR A 205 -16.97 -30.97 11.43
CA THR A 205 -17.61 -30.15 12.46
C THR A 205 -18.52 -29.07 11.87
N ALA A 206 -18.09 -28.39 10.79
CA ALA A 206 -18.91 -27.40 10.11
C ALA A 206 -20.16 -28.01 9.46
N LYS A 207 -20.06 -29.22 8.89
CA LYS A 207 -21.21 -29.96 8.35
C LYS A 207 -22.21 -30.33 9.46
N SER A 208 -21.75 -30.95 10.54
CA SER A 208 -22.63 -31.31 11.68
C SER A 208 -23.20 -30.08 12.38
N LYS A 209 -22.49 -28.94 12.37
CA LYS A 209 -23.05 -27.66 12.84
C LYS A 209 -24.21 -27.19 11.96
N LYS A 210 -24.05 -27.27 10.63
CA LYS A 210 -25.11 -26.91 9.67
C LYS A 210 -26.36 -27.79 9.82
N LEU A 211 -26.17 -29.07 10.14
CA LEU A 211 -27.26 -30.02 10.39
C LEU A 211 -27.87 -29.90 11.81
N GLY A 212 -27.22 -29.18 12.73
CA GLY A 212 -27.64 -29.07 14.13
C GLY A 212 -27.16 -30.21 15.05
N GLU A 213 -26.67 -31.30 14.49
CA GLU A 213 -26.13 -32.48 15.19
C GLU A 213 -25.03 -32.13 16.20
N LEU A 214 -24.22 -31.12 15.89
CA LEU A 214 -23.10 -30.75 16.75
C LEU A 214 -23.53 -30.40 18.18
N LYS A 215 -24.77 -29.90 18.37
CA LYS A 215 -25.32 -29.59 19.70
C LYS A 215 -25.51 -30.86 20.54
N LEU A 216 -26.07 -31.91 19.93
CA LEU A 216 -26.30 -33.20 20.56
C LEU A 216 -24.97 -33.88 20.91
N ILE A 217 -24.02 -33.87 19.96
CA ILE A 217 -22.69 -34.44 20.16
C ILE A 217 -21.99 -33.74 21.34
N ASN A 218 -22.04 -32.42 21.40
CA ASN A 218 -21.39 -31.67 22.48
C ASN A 218 -22.02 -31.99 23.85
N ALA A 219 -23.35 -32.03 23.95
CA ALA A 219 -24.04 -32.40 25.18
C ALA A 219 -23.68 -33.83 25.65
N GLU A 220 -23.52 -34.76 24.70
CA GLU A 220 -23.13 -36.14 25.00
C GLU A 220 -21.66 -36.27 25.40
N LEU A 221 -20.76 -35.49 24.79
CA LEU A 221 -19.35 -35.43 25.18
C LEU A 221 -19.21 -34.85 26.59
N GLU A 222 -19.94 -33.79 26.91
CA GLU A 222 -19.98 -33.19 28.26
C GLU A 222 -20.49 -34.20 29.30
N ARG A 223 -21.58 -34.93 28.98
CA ARG A 223 -22.11 -35.99 29.83
C ARG A 223 -21.10 -37.10 30.11
N LYS A 224 -20.21 -37.39 29.16
CA LYS A 224 -19.14 -38.40 29.29
C LYS A 224 -17.83 -37.85 29.87
N GLY A 225 -17.77 -36.57 30.23
CA GLY A 225 -16.55 -35.93 30.72
C GLY A 225 -15.44 -35.82 29.66
N LEU A 226 -15.81 -35.86 28.37
CA LEU A 226 -14.87 -35.74 27.26
C LEU A 226 -14.71 -34.26 26.84
N PRO A 227 -13.54 -33.84 26.35
CA PRO A 227 -13.31 -32.46 25.94
C PRO A 227 -14.13 -32.10 24.69
N VAL A 228 -14.84 -30.97 24.74
CA VAL A 228 -15.59 -30.42 23.61
C VAL A 228 -14.71 -29.48 22.78
N GLY A 229 -14.74 -29.64 21.45
CA GLY A 229 -14.03 -28.76 20.52
C GLY A 229 -12.64 -29.26 20.10
N VAL A 230 -11.71 -28.34 19.86
CA VAL A 230 -10.34 -28.70 19.45
C VAL A 230 -9.56 -29.14 20.68
N VAL A 231 -9.28 -30.44 20.78
CA VAL A 231 -8.36 -30.98 21.77
C VAL A 231 -6.95 -30.47 21.44
N ARG A 232 -6.54 -29.36 22.06
CA ARG A 232 -5.13 -28.97 22.08
C ARG A 232 -4.41 -30.04 22.87
N ASN A 233 -3.42 -30.66 22.23
CA ASN A 233 -2.66 -31.79 22.73
C ASN A 233 -2.32 -31.59 24.21
N GLN A 234 -2.99 -32.32 25.11
CA GLN A 234 -2.57 -32.36 26.50
C GLN A 234 -1.21 -33.02 26.49
N SER A 235 -0.18 -32.26 26.90
CA SER A 235 1.24 -32.62 26.99
C SER A 235 1.49 -34.12 26.78
N ASN A 236 2.03 -34.47 25.62
CA ASN A 236 2.42 -35.83 25.28
C ASN A 236 3.55 -36.25 26.23
N LYS A 237 3.20 -36.71 27.44
CA LYS A 237 4.14 -37.29 28.41
C LYS A 237 4.56 -38.66 27.91
N PHE A 238 5.30 -38.70 26.81
CA PHE A 238 6.18 -39.81 26.55
C PHE A 238 7.24 -39.79 27.64
N GLN A 239 7.04 -40.61 28.68
CA GLN A 239 8.11 -40.99 29.58
C GLN A 239 9.15 -41.73 28.73
N ILE A 240 10.12 -41.00 28.18
CA ILE A 240 11.36 -41.58 27.70
C ILE A 240 12.03 -42.15 28.95
N ARG A 241 11.83 -43.45 29.21
CA ARG A 241 12.60 -44.17 30.23
C ARG A 241 14.07 -44.05 29.82
N ARG A 242 14.81 -43.15 30.46
CA ARG A 242 16.27 -43.14 30.39
C ARG A 242 16.73 -44.49 30.93
N ILE A 243 17.21 -45.36 30.04
CA ILE A 243 18.02 -46.52 30.41
C ILE A 243 19.33 -45.91 30.93
N ALA A 244 19.42 -45.75 32.25
CA ALA A 244 20.67 -45.34 32.88
C ALA A 244 21.66 -46.51 32.81
N SER A 245 22.86 -46.17 32.34
CA SER A 245 23.97 -47.05 32.05
C SER A 245 24.28 -48.07 33.14
N VAL A 246 24.54 -49.29 32.67
CA VAL A 246 25.31 -50.34 33.32
C VAL A 246 26.56 -49.73 33.97
N HIS A 247 26.66 -49.85 35.30
CA HIS A 247 27.92 -49.63 36.01
C HIS A 247 28.83 -50.82 35.72
N VAL A 248 29.96 -50.55 35.07
CA VAL A 248 31.11 -51.45 34.98
C VAL A 248 31.76 -51.47 36.37
N LEU A 249 31.90 -52.66 36.94
CA LEU A 249 32.82 -52.97 38.03
C LEU A 249 34.14 -53.48 37.43
#